data_AF-A0A4Z0PL26-F1
#
_entry.id   AF-A0A4Z0PL26-F1
#
_cell.length_a   1.000
_cell.length_b   1.000
_cell.length_c   1.000
_cell.angle_alpha   90.00
_cell.angle_beta   90.00
_cell.angle_gamma   90.00
#
_symmetry.space_group_name_H-M   'P 1'
#
loop_
_entity.id
_entity.type
_entity.pdbx_description
1 polymer ?
#
loop_
_entity_poly.entity_id
_entity_poly.type
_entity_poly.pdbx_seq_one_letter_code
_entity_poly.pdbx_strand_id
1 'polypeptide(L)'
;MKTRLLFAAVALLASCTSSPEKKAESAVSEYVGNRLGNPRNYRAGRFTTKPYTRHDSVAYATSVARLTTDTSAGPQPPISLPAAAGAVRIGTFVSHAYHEETQNGSVSRDSGEFVVYPSGDVVQLMPGTRLRQR
;
A
#
# COMPACT_ATOMS: atom_id res chain seq x y z
N MET A 1 -31.00 22.31 38.11
CA MET A 1 -30.33 22.63 36.84
C MET A 1 -28.92 22.01 36.82
N LYS A 2 -28.75 20.75 36.40
CA LYS A 2 -27.42 20.08 36.50
C LYS A 2 -27.28 18.88 35.53
N THR A 3 -27.58 19.07 34.26
CA THR A 3 -27.50 18.01 33.23
C THR A 3 -26.98 18.50 31.87
N ARG A 4 -26.26 19.64 31.84
CA ARG A 4 -25.70 20.19 30.58
C ARG A 4 -24.21 19.91 30.35
N LEU A 5 -23.53 19.20 31.26
CA LEU A 5 -22.08 18.99 31.19
C LEU A 5 -21.65 17.65 30.57
N LEU A 6 -22.56 16.71 30.28
CA LEU A 6 -22.21 15.39 29.75
C LEU A 6 -22.14 15.33 28.20
N PHE A 7 -22.74 16.27 27.48
CA PHE A 7 -22.77 16.24 26.00
C PHE A 7 -21.49 16.77 25.33
N ALA A 8 -20.66 17.53 26.05
CA ALA A 8 -19.41 18.06 25.49
C ALA A 8 -18.32 16.97 25.35
N ALA A 9 -18.32 15.95 26.21
CA ALA A 9 -17.28 14.91 26.22
C ALA A 9 -17.41 13.92 25.04
N VAL A 10 -18.61 13.70 24.50
CA VAL A 10 -18.84 12.78 23.37
C VAL A 10 -18.43 13.40 22.03
N ALA A 11 -18.49 14.72 21.89
CA ALA A 11 -18.13 15.42 20.66
C ALA A 11 -16.61 15.43 20.37
N LEU A 12 -15.76 15.37 21.42
CA LEU A 12 -14.30 15.36 21.29
C LEU A 12 -13.73 14.02 20.80
N LEU A 13 -14.50 12.93 20.89
CA LEU A 13 -14.06 11.60 20.44
C LEU A 13 -14.33 11.34 18.95
N ALA A 14 -15.15 12.18 18.29
CA ALA A 14 -15.53 12.00 16.89
C ALA A 14 -14.52 12.57 15.88
N SER A 15 -13.51 13.33 16.34
CA SER A 15 -12.51 14.00 15.49
C SER A 15 -11.16 13.29 15.41
N CYS A 16 -11.01 12.10 15.99
CA CYS A 16 -9.86 11.22 15.78
C CYS A 16 -9.94 10.52 14.40
N THR A 17 -9.92 11.29 13.32
CA THR A 17 -9.77 10.73 11.98
C THR A 17 -8.35 10.23 11.79
N SER A 18 -8.17 8.95 11.49
CA SER A 18 -6.86 8.37 11.18
C SER A 18 -6.20 9.11 10.02
N SER A 19 -4.88 9.31 10.11
CA SER A 19 -4.13 9.98 9.04
C SER A 19 -4.25 9.20 7.72
N PRO A 20 -4.08 9.85 6.55
CA PRO A 20 -4.08 9.17 5.25
C PRO A 20 -3.11 8.00 5.17
N GLU A 21 -1.97 8.09 5.85
CA GLU A 21 -0.96 7.04 5.93
C GLU A 21 -1.50 5.84 6.71
N LYS A 22 -2.15 6.07 7.85
CA LYS A 22 -2.77 4.99 8.64
C LYS A 22 -3.91 4.30 7.91
N LYS A 23 -4.70 5.06 7.14
CA LYS A 23 -5.73 4.49 6.26
C LYS A 23 -5.10 3.62 5.18
N ALA A 24 -3.99 4.06 4.58
CA ALA A 24 -3.26 3.28 3.58
C ALA A 24 -2.65 1.99 4.17
N GLU A 25 -2.03 2.06 5.35
CA GLU A 25 -1.52 0.87 6.06
C GLU A 25 -2.63 -0.15 6.36
N SER A 26 -3.80 0.32 6.79
CA SER A 26 -4.96 -0.52 7.04
C SER A 26 -5.48 -1.19 5.76
N ALA A 27 -5.63 -0.42 4.67
CA ALA A 27 -6.09 -0.95 3.38
C ALA A 27 -5.13 -2.01 2.83
N VAL A 28 -3.81 -1.79 2.96
CA VAL A 28 -2.79 -2.78 2.56
C VAL A 28 -2.85 -4.03 3.45
N SER A 29 -3.04 -3.87 4.75
CA SER A 29 -3.18 -5.01 5.67
C SER A 29 -4.36 -5.90 5.30
N GLU A 30 -5.51 -5.28 5.01
CA GLU A 30 -6.71 -5.98 4.57
C GLU A 30 -6.50 -6.65 3.21
N TYR A 31 -5.94 -5.92 2.24
CA TYR A 31 -5.61 -6.44 0.92
C TYR A 31 -4.71 -7.68 0.98
N VAL A 32 -3.65 -7.63 1.79
CA VAL A 32 -2.71 -8.75 1.95
C VAL A 32 -3.37 -9.89 2.70
N GLY A 33 -4.01 -9.61 3.84
CA GLY A 33 -4.67 -10.61 4.67
C GLY A 33 -5.72 -11.43 3.92
N ASN A 34 -6.51 -10.76 3.06
CA ASN A 34 -7.54 -11.41 2.24
C ASN A 34 -6.98 -12.27 1.09
N ARG A 35 -5.69 -12.12 0.75
CA ARG A 35 -5.03 -12.87 -0.33
C ARG A 35 -4.10 -13.98 0.19
N LEU A 36 -3.93 -14.09 1.50
CA LEU A 36 -3.24 -15.22 2.11
C LEU A 36 -4.13 -16.47 2.09
N GLY A 37 -3.52 -17.65 2.11
CA GLY A 37 -4.25 -18.92 2.10
C GLY A 37 -5.15 -19.08 3.32
N ASN A 38 -4.76 -18.48 4.46
CA ASN A 38 -5.61 -18.31 5.62
C ASN A 38 -5.39 -16.92 6.23
N PRO A 39 -6.40 -16.02 6.21
CA PRO A 39 -6.27 -14.68 6.77
C PRO A 39 -5.89 -14.65 8.26
N ARG A 40 -6.22 -15.70 9.04
CA ARG A 40 -5.83 -15.78 10.47
C ARG A 40 -4.33 -15.94 10.68
N ASN A 41 -3.61 -16.35 9.64
CA ASN A 41 -2.16 -16.53 9.66
C ASN A 41 -1.43 -15.24 9.33
N TYR A 42 -2.14 -14.20 8.91
CA TYR A 42 -1.58 -12.88 8.65
C TYR A 42 -1.05 -12.26 9.94
N ARG A 43 0.19 -11.78 9.89
CA ARG A 43 0.77 -10.93 10.91
C ARG A 43 1.42 -9.73 10.23
N ALA A 44 0.88 -8.56 10.54
CA ALA A 44 1.44 -7.31 10.06
C ALA A 44 2.83 -7.10 10.67
N GLY A 45 3.81 -6.86 9.81
CA GLY A 45 5.13 -6.39 10.22
C GLY A 45 5.26 -4.88 10.06
N ARG A 46 6.41 -4.44 9.57
CA ARG A 46 6.72 -3.01 9.42
C ARG A 46 5.99 -2.41 8.21
N PHE A 47 5.53 -1.18 8.37
CA PHE A 47 5.08 -0.32 7.29
C PHE A 47 6.07 0.82 7.06
N THR A 48 6.22 1.23 5.82
CA THR A 48 6.89 2.48 5.44
C THR A 48 6.05 3.15 4.38
N THR A 49 5.63 4.38 4.65
CA THR A 49 4.73 5.13 3.78
C THR A 49 5.40 6.38 3.24
N LYS A 50 5.07 6.76 2.02
CA LYS A 50 5.46 8.03 1.42
C LYS A 50 4.39 8.51 0.42
N PRO A 51 4.31 9.81 0.11
CA PRO A 51 3.47 10.29 -0.97
C PRO A 51 3.83 9.58 -2.28
N TYR A 52 2.80 9.22 -3.06
CA TYR A 52 2.99 8.67 -4.40
C TYR A 52 2.50 9.69 -5.43
N THR A 53 3.38 10.07 -6.34
CA THR A 53 3.13 11.13 -7.32
C THR A 53 2.90 10.58 -8.72
N ARG A 54 2.38 11.44 -9.60
CA ARG A 54 2.28 11.11 -11.03
C ARG A 54 3.64 10.77 -11.64
N HIS A 55 4.71 11.44 -11.20
CA HIS A 55 6.06 11.14 -11.65
C HIS A 55 6.50 9.73 -11.22
N ASP A 56 6.24 9.33 -9.98
CA ASP A 56 6.55 7.98 -9.49
C ASP A 56 5.81 6.91 -10.30
N SER A 57 4.56 7.18 -10.69
CA SER A 57 3.77 6.27 -11.53
C SER A 57 4.36 6.09 -12.93
N VAL A 58 4.80 7.18 -13.56
CA VAL A 58 5.46 7.10 -14.88
C VAL A 58 6.82 6.42 -14.76
N ALA A 59 7.59 6.72 -13.72
CA ALA A 59 8.88 6.09 -13.46
C ALA A 59 8.73 4.57 -13.29
N TYR A 60 7.74 4.13 -12.50
CA TYR A 60 7.42 2.73 -12.34
C TYR A 60 6.99 2.08 -13.68
N ALA A 61 6.05 2.68 -14.40
CA ALA A 61 5.60 2.17 -15.71
C ALA A 61 6.77 2.04 -16.71
N THR A 62 7.70 3.00 -16.70
CA THR A 62 8.91 2.96 -17.53
C THR A 62 9.85 1.84 -17.10
N SER A 63 10.03 1.59 -15.79
CA SER A 63 10.85 0.48 -15.32
C SER A 63 10.28 -0.88 -15.71
N VAL A 64 8.96 -1.05 -15.64
CA VAL A 64 8.29 -2.28 -16.07
C VAL A 64 8.40 -2.45 -17.58
N ALA A 65 8.17 -1.38 -18.35
CA ALA A 65 8.32 -1.41 -19.80
C ALA A 65 9.72 -1.87 -20.22
N ARG A 66 10.78 -1.34 -19.58
CA ARG A 66 12.17 -1.76 -19.85
C ARG A 66 12.41 -3.24 -19.59
N LEU A 67 11.89 -3.77 -18.47
CA LEU A 67 11.98 -5.20 -18.15
C LEU A 67 11.27 -6.06 -19.21
N THR A 68 10.15 -5.57 -19.76
CA THR A 68 9.40 -6.30 -20.79
C THR A 68 9.99 -6.17 -22.19
N THR A 69 10.63 -5.05 -22.53
CA THR A 69 11.26 -4.84 -23.86
C THR A 69 12.50 -5.70 -24.08
N ASP A 70 13.19 -6.11 -23.00
CA ASP A 70 14.28 -7.11 -23.10
C ASP A 70 13.76 -8.51 -23.46
N THR A 71 12.44 -8.76 -23.35
CA THR A 71 11.81 -10.06 -23.65
C THR A 71 10.85 -10.03 -24.85
N SER A 72 10.45 -8.85 -25.36
CA SER A 72 9.57 -8.77 -26.53
C SER A 72 9.77 -7.47 -27.32
N ALA A 73 10.31 -7.60 -28.53
CA ALA A 73 10.49 -6.51 -29.47
C ALA A 73 9.14 -6.07 -30.08
N GLY A 74 8.74 -4.83 -29.81
CA GLY A 74 7.69 -4.10 -30.51
C GLY A 74 7.73 -2.61 -30.11
N PRO A 75 7.56 -1.65 -31.04
CA PRO A 75 7.77 -0.23 -30.74
C PRO A 75 6.64 0.30 -29.85
N GLN A 76 6.93 0.59 -28.58
CA GLN A 76 6.01 1.36 -27.74
C GLN A 76 6.10 2.85 -28.07
N PRO A 77 4.96 3.56 -28.23
CA PRO A 77 4.97 4.98 -28.50
C PRO A 77 5.59 5.77 -27.33
N PRO A 78 6.33 6.85 -27.61
CA PRO A 78 6.94 7.68 -26.58
C PRO A 78 5.84 8.30 -25.70
N ILE A 79 5.91 8.02 -24.40
CA ILE A 79 5.07 8.67 -23.39
C ILE A 79 5.61 10.10 -23.22
N SER A 80 5.21 11.00 -24.12
CA SER A 80 5.52 12.43 -24.01
C SER A 80 4.52 13.07 -23.06
N LEU A 81 4.97 13.52 -21.87
CA LEU A 81 4.19 14.41 -21.02
C LEU A 81 5.03 15.60 -20.53
N PRO A 82 4.42 16.78 -20.44
CA PRO A 82 5.09 18.07 -20.27
C PRO A 82 5.76 18.18 -18.91
N ALA A 83 6.95 18.76 -18.90
CA ALA A 83 7.90 18.86 -17.79
C ALA A 83 7.41 19.63 -16.54
N ALA A 84 6.15 20.07 -16.49
CA ALA A 84 5.60 20.88 -15.40
C ALA A 84 4.63 20.14 -14.44
N ALA A 85 4.27 18.88 -14.70
CA ALA A 85 3.20 18.16 -13.96
C ALA A 85 3.69 17.11 -12.93
N GLY A 86 4.98 17.11 -12.59
CA GLY A 86 5.65 15.97 -11.92
C GLY A 86 5.35 15.75 -10.43
N ALA A 87 4.82 16.74 -9.69
CA ALA A 87 4.74 16.66 -8.23
C ALA A 87 3.33 16.36 -7.67
N VAL A 88 2.31 16.20 -8.51
CA VAL A 88 0.94 15.97 -8.02
C VAL A 88 0.88 14.61 -7.32
N ARG A 89 0.59 14.62 -6.00
CA ARG A 89 0.28 13.43 -5.22
C ARG A 89 -1.00 12.81 -5.77
N ILE A 90 -0.92 11.55 -6.19
CA ILE A 90 -2.05 10.77 -6.68
C ILE A 90 -2.40 9.61 -5.73
N GLY A 91 -1.57 9.34 -4.72
CA GLY A 91 -1.84 8.31 -3.72
C GLY A 91 -0.80 8.28 -2.60
N THR A 92 -0.74 7.14 -1.93
CA THR A 92 0.24 6.82 -0.89
C THR A 92 0.93 5.53 -1.28
N PHE A 93 2.26 5.56 -1.38
CA PHE A 93 3.07 4.36 -1.53
C PHE A 93 3.23 3.73 -0.15
N VAL A 94 3.13 2.41 -0.09
CA VAL A 94 3.26 1.60 1.13
C VAL A 94 4.20 0.43 0.83
N SER A 95 5.34 0.42 1.50
CA SER A 95 6.15 -0.81 1.63
C SER A 95 5.70 -1.52 2.90
N HIS A 96 5.35 -2.79 2.78
CA HIS A 96 4.85 -3.58 3.89
C HIS A 96 5.59 -4.91 3.99
N ALA A 97 6.22 -5.16 5.14
CA ALA A 97 6.72 -6.48 5.50
C ALA A 97 5.65 -7.21 6.32
N TYR A 98 5.38 -8.48 5.98
CA TYR A 98 4.43 -9.32 6.72
C TYR A 98 4.97 -10.74 6.86
N HIS A 99 4.33 -11.53 7.69
CA HIS A 99 4.56 -12.95 7.73
C HIS A 99 3.26 -13.74 7.78
N GLU A 100 3.32 -14.93 7.21
CA GLU A 100 2.26 -15.94 7.27
C GLU A 100 2.73 -17.05 8.21
N GLU A 101 2.05 -17.19 9.34
CA GLU A 101 2.29 -18.27 10.30
C GLU A 101 1.36 -19.44 10.00
N THR A 102 1.90 -20.51 9.43
CA THR A 102 1.10 -21.70 9.08
C THR A 102 0.71 -22.51 10.32
N GLN A 103 -0.30 -23.39 10.20
CA GLN A 103 -0.74 -24.26 11.30
C GLN A 103 0.38 -25.14 11.90
N ASN A 104 1.42 -25.41 11.13
CA ASN A 104 2.58 -26.20 11.56
C ASN A 104 3.63 -25.34 12.31
N GLY A 105 3.32 -24.08 12.62
CA GLY A 105 4.24 -23.13 13.25
C GLY A 105 5.33 -22.60 12.30
N SER A 106 5.32 -22.97 11.01
CA SER A 106 6.27 -22.41 10.05
C SER A 106 5.91 -20.96 9.73
N VAL A 107 6.88 -20.06 9.89
CA VAL A 107 6.75 -18.63 9.59
C VAL A 107 7.39 -18.35 8.23
N SER A 108 6.58 -17.95 7.25
CA SER A 108 7.08 -17.44 5.98
C SER A 108 7.09 -15.92 6.04
N ARG A 109 8.25 -15.30 5.87
CA ARG A 109 8.35 -13.85 5.77
C ARG A 109 8.17 -13.43 4.32
N ASP A 110 7.36 -12.41 4.11
CA ASP A 110 7.12 -11.82 2.81
C ASP A 110 7.15 -10.29 2.92
N SER A 111 7.22 -9.63 1.79
CA SER A 111 7.12 -8.17 1.71
C SER A 111 6.23 -7.78 0.54
N GLY A 112 6.05 -6.50 0.31
CA GLY A 112 5.33 -6.04 -0.86
C GLY A 112 5.36 -4.54 -0.95
N GLU A 113 5.28 -4.06 -2.18
CA GLU A 113 5.15 -2.65 -2.47
C GLU A 113 3.79 -2.40 -3.08
N PHE A 114 3.07 -1.44 -2.49
CA PHE A 114 1.68 -1.15 -2.81
C PHE A 114 1.50 0.34 -3.01
N VAL A 115 0.50 0.70 -3.81
CA VAL A 115 -0.03 2.06 -3.91
C VAL A 115 -1.47 2.03 -3.48
N VAL A 116 -1.82 2.93 -2.58
CA VAL A 116 -3.20 3.17 -2.16
C VAL A 116 -3.66 4.50 -2.72
N TYR A 117 -4.68 4.46 -3.56
CA TYR A 117 -5.31 5.65 -4.13
C TYR A 117 -6.30 6.28 -3.14
N PRO A 118 -6.63 7.58 -3.26
CA PRO A 118 -7.63 8.23 -2.42
C PRO A 118 -9.02 7.58 -2.46
N SER A 119 -9.34 6.85 -3.54
CA SER A 119 -10.54 6.02 -3.67
C SER A 119 -10.58 4.84 -2.70
N GLY A 120 -9.44 4.45 -2.14
CA GLY A 120 -9.27 3.23 -1.35
C GLY A 120 -8.73 2.04 -2.15
N ASP A 121 -8.56 2.19 -3.47
CA ASP A 121 -8.02 1.14 -4.33
C ASP A 121 -6.56 0.83 -3.98
N VAL A 122 -6.25 -0.45 -3.80
CA VAL A 122 -4.91 -0.94 -3.52
C VAL A 122 -4.36 -1.65 -4.76
N VAL A 123 -3.26 -1.13 -5.28
CA VAL A 123 -2.53 -1.72 -6.42
C VAL A 123 -1.18 -2.21 -5.93
N GLN A 124 -0.88 -3.49 -6.18
CA GLN A 124 0.43 -4.06 -5.91
C GLN A 124 1.39 -3.75 -7.06
N LEU A 125 2.52 -3.10 -6.75
CA LEU A 125 3.55 -2.78 -7.73
C LEU A 125 4.52 -3.95 -7.89
N MET A 126 5.14 -4.40 -6.80
CA MET A 126 6.03 -5.56 -6.81
C MET A 126 5.48 -6.65 -5.89
N PRO A 127 5.36 -7.91 -6.39
CA PRO A 127 5.18 -9.05 -5.52
C PRO A 127 6.40 -9.20 -4.62
N GLY A 128 6.15 -9.53 -3.35
CA GLY A 128 7.19 -9.72 -2.36
C GLY A 128 8.09 -10.90 -2.60
N THR A 129 9.25 -10.85 -1.98
CA THR A 129 10.16 -11.98 -1.90
C THR A 129 9.75 -12.86 -0.74
N ARG A 130 9.22 -14.05 -1.02
CA ARG A 130 8.96 -15.07 0.00
C ARG A 130 10.26 -15.67 0.50
N LEU A 131 10.61 -15.38 1.75
CA LEU A 131 11.70 -16.02 2.47
C LEU A 131 11.11 -17.05 3.42
N ARG A 132 11.30 -18.33 3.08
CA ARG A 132 10.89 -19.46 3.93
C ARG A 132 11.96 -19.67 5.00
N GLN A 133 11.65 -19.35 6.25
CA GLN A 133 12.53 -19.70 7.37
C GLN A 133 12.29 -21.18 7.71
N ARG A 134 13.38 -21.96 7.71
CA ARG A 134 13.40 -23.39 8.06
C ARG A 134 13.64 -23.57 9.55
#